data_AF-A0AAD5SVE7-F1
#
_entry.id   AF-A0AAD5SVE7-F1
#
_cell.length_a   1.000
_cell.length_b   1.000
_cell.length_c   1.000
_cell.angle_alpha   90.00
_cell.angle_beta   90.00
_cell.angle_gamma   90.00
#
_symmetry.space_group_name_H-M   'P 1'
#
loop_
_entity.id
_entity.type
_entity.pdbx_description
1 polymer ?
#
loop_
_entity_poly.entity_id
_entity_poly.type
_entity_poly.pdbx_seq_one_letter_code
_entity_poly.pdbx_strand_id
1 'polypeptide(L)'
;MNEIIKNSARFFADTPGLSNLPKTNRIARLIANPPAGLTKQTMEPLILACVNGARIVVHATLVYHVIPLFLEYKNKHGSNIEKAFYQRHTVESLLQRLVVDRPLAFYGPSNTTKLRTGALPDPSAWLKVGTDFETQQITLEDYMSFDEIMLAALIGVSSPTTFINPGQRNNRAVPTQNASLFNSTGILVGLVGARFEMSNHMESQYILISKTRSTPTNGFGRDGYACNACEFERLAILACAFGNQDADFPERWYFPSYDEVATLMTRAGQEGISAHMRMSQRFVRLDAETFFNVEAYRRRIRLSAETLLLEANQRSIEETQKNGLFKGAFVHVVGLGLGVWQILNIQNQIYVDAFGQALRRIAIPHVKVVNFSWIEGVHSCGGYKNGEELVDAGGNKIIIEFSKRNPADRFAYFDEDKLLVASFAWDGNAFVGNEYWDCLLTASGDPAAVASSIIGETLNPLINADFPNNVAILDPDLNSRSITTKIEAIEARHYNIKAGRASSLDFASSFNLQDSLQIMNLWNSKEQHQMKPEIPEDQFQLMESNHMPQLVKSEVQFKIQAEDLFSDSAIVHPELDESQSTATDTNARGMPDNGDSN
;
A
#
# COMPACT_ATOMS: atom_id res chain seq x y z
N MET A 1 22.75 13.11 -19.95
CA MET A 1 23.70 12.23 -19.20
C MET A 1 24.65 13.02 -18.29
N ASN A 2 25.43 13.99 -18.79
CA ASN A 2 26.41 14.72 -17.96
C ASN A 2 25.84 15.30 -16.64
N GLU A 3 24.59 15.78 -16.65
CA GLU A 3 23.93 16.34 -15.47
C GLU A 3 23.57 15.28 -14.40
N ILE A 4 22.92 14.17 -14.76
CA ILE A 4 22.61 13.09 -13.80
C ILE A 4 23.90 12.52 -13.17
N ILE A 5 25.00 12.44 -13.94
CA ILE A 5 26.33 12.07 -13.43
C ILE A 5 26.85 13.13 -12.44
N LYS A 6 26.81 14.42 -12.80
CA LYS A 6 27.25 15.52 -11.93
C LYS A 6 26.44 15.57 -10.62
N ASN A 7 25.12 15.45 -10.69
CA ASN A 7 24.24 15.52 -9.54
C ASN A 7 24.40 14.30 -8.62
N SER A 8 24.54 13.09 -9.19
CA SER A 8 24.88 11.88 -8.42
C SER A 8 26.26 12.00 -7.74
N ALA A 9 27.28 12.50 -8.45
CA ALA A 9 28.60 12.72 -7.85
C ALA A 9 28.57 13.76 -6.71
N ARG A 10 27.82 14.85 -6.90
CA ARG A 10 27.59 15.87 -5.85
C ARG A 10 26.88 15.28 -4.64
N PHE A 11 25.76 14.56 -4.84
CA PHE A 11 25.00 13.94 -3.74
C PHE A 11 25.87 13.02 -2.87
N PHE A 12 26.67 12.12 -3.48
CA PHE A 12 27.55 11.22 -2.72
C PHE A 12 28.81 11.91 -2.12
N ALA A 13 29.14 13.13 -2.55
CA ALA A 13 30.24 13.91 -1.99
C ALA A 13 29.79 14.82 -0.84
N ASP A 14 28.65 15.49 -1.01
CA ASP A 14 28.17 16.58 -0.16
C ASP A 14 27.32 16.06 1.03
N THR A 15 26.67 14.90 0.92
CA THR A 15 25.81 14.34 1.98
C THR A 15 26.64 13.67 3.10
N PRO A 16 26.63 14.21 4.34
CA PRO A 16 27.32 13.60 5.46
C PRO A 16 26.76 12.23 5.84
N GLY A 17 27.61 11.35 6.38
CA GLY A 17 27.17 10.03 6.82
C GLY A 17 26.88 9.01 5.71
N LEU A 18 27.13 9.34 4.43
CA LEU A 18 27.20 8.37 3.32
C LEU A 18 28.63 7.82 3.10
N SER A 19 29.57 8.09 4.02
CA SER A 19 31.00 7.73 3.89
C SER A 19 31.28 6.25 3.68
N ASN A 20 30.34 5.39 4.10
CA ASN A 20 30.45 3.94 4.04
C ASN A 20 29.84 3.36 2.74
N LEU A 21 29.14 4.17 1.94
CA LEU A 21 28.78 3.85 0.56
C LEU A 21 29.96 4.16 -0.39
N PRO A 22 30.07 3.49 -1.55
CA PRO A 22 31.12 3.79 -2.52
C PRO A 22 31.01 5.21 -3.09
N LYS A 23 31.93 6.11 -2.71
CA LYS A 23 32.01 7.48 -3.25
C LYS A 23 32.28 7.57 -4.75
N THR A 24 32.59 6.45 -5.41
CA THR A 24 32.68 6.35 -6.87
C THR A 24 31.29 6.44 -7.49
N ASN A 25 31.05 7.47 -8.32
CA ASN A 25 29.78 7.66 -9.03
C ASN A 25 29.28 6.35 -9.70
N ARG A 26 28.11 5.86 -9.25
CA ARG A 26 27.59 4.55 -9.63
C ARG A 26 27.20 4.47 -11.10
N ILE A 27 26.56 5.51 -11.62
CA ILE A 27 26.17 5.65 -13.05
C ILE A 27 27.41 5.51 -13.94
N ALA A 28 28.46 6.31 -13.67
CA ALA A 28 29.71 6.26 -14.42
C ALA A 28 30.41 4.90 -14.28
N ARG A 29 30.38 4.27 -13.10
CA ARG A 29 30.93 2.93 -12.88
C ARG A 29 30.21 1.86 -13.70
N LEU A 30 28.88 1.94 -13.82
CA LEU A 30 28.05 1.02 -14.60
C LEU A 30 28.19 1.23 -16.11
N ILE A 31 28.37 2.46 -16.59
CA ILE A 31 28.72 2.74 -17.99
C ILE A 31 30.12 2.19 -18.31
N ALA A 32 31.09 2.38 -17.39
CA ALA A 32 32.45 1.87 -17.55
C ALA A 32 32.55 0.34 -17.42
N ASN A 33 31.67 -0.30 -16.64
CA ASN A 33 31.63 -1.74 -16.36
C ASN A 33 30.17 -2.22 -16.34
N PRO A 34 29.57 -2.51 -17.51
CA PRO A 34 28.19 -2.98 -17.60
C PRO A 34 27.96 -4.29 -16.83
N PRO A 35 26.75 -4.53 -16.28
CA PRO A 35 26.36 -5.83 -15.76
C PRO A 35 26.14 -6.83 -16.91
N ALA A 36 25.98 -8.12 -16.57
CA ALA A 36 25.83 -9.18 -17.55
C ALA A 36 24.70 -8.92 -18.58
N GLY A 37 24.97 -9.18 -19.86
CA GLY A 37 24.02 -9.00 -20.95
C GLY A 37 23.92 -7.57 -21.52
N LEU A 38 24.59 -6.58 -20.93
CA LEU A 38 24.62 -5.19 -21.42
C LEU A 38 26.02 -4.79 -21.91
N THR A 39 26.10 -3.74 -22.75
CA THR A 39 27.35 -3.26 -23.35
C THR A 39 27.57 -1.77 -23.08
N LYS A 40 28.79 -1.28 -23.26
CA LYS A 40 29.10 0.15 -23.03
C LYS A 40 28.28 1.06 -23.94
N GLN A 41 27.99 0.59 -25.15
CA GLN A 41 27.15 1.28 -26.14
C GLN A 41 25.66 1.31 -25.75
N THR A 42 25.16 0.32 -25.01
CA THR A 42 23.75 0.29 -24.57
C THR A 42 23.50 0.94 -23.22
N MET A 43 24.49 0.97 -22.31
CA MET A 43 24.30 1.48 -20.94
C MET A 43 23.86 2.95 -20.88
N GLU A 44 24.50 3.87 -21.63
CA GLU A 44 24.14 5.29 -21.58
C GLU A 44 22.71 5.55 -22.11
N PRO A 45 22.29 5.04 -23.29
CA PRO A 45 20.90 5.13 -23.74
C PRO A 45 19.89 4.49 -22.77
N LEU A 46 20.22 3.34 -22.17
CA LEU A 46 19.35 2.68 -21.19
C LEU A 46 19.19 3.53 -19.93
N ILE A 47 20.27 4.02 -19.34
CA ILE A 47 20.22 4.87 -18.14
C ILE A 47 19.44 6.16 -18.44
N LEU A 48 19.60 6.76 -19.63
CA LEU A 48 18.82 7.94 -20.01
C LEU A 48 17.31 7.63 -20.13
N ALA A 49 16.93 6.46 -20.66
CA ALA A 49 15.54 6.02 -20.67
C ALA A 49 14.98 5.74 -19.26
N CYS A 50 15.83 5.27 -18.32
CA CYS A 50 15.47 5.07 -16.92
C CYS A 50 15.25 6.40 -16.17
N VAL A 51 16.12 7.39 -16.42
CA VAL A 51 16.03 8.77 -15.89
C VAL A 51 14.78 9.47 -16.42
N ASN A 52 14.58 9.50 -17.74
CA ASN A 52 13.44 10.17 -18.36
C ASN A 52 12.11 9.43 -18.08
N GLY A 53 12.17 8.12 -17.88
CA GLY A 53 11.01 7.29 -17.55
C GLY A 53 10.63 7.29 -16.07
N ALA A 54 11.45 7.86 -15.18
CA ALA A 54 11.15 8.00 -13.76
C ALA A 54 9.96 8.95 -13.55
N ARG A 55 8.95 8.51 -12.78
CA ARG A 55 7.71 9.26 -12.50
C ARG A 55 7.10 8.96 -11.15
N ILE A 56 6.40 9.93 -10.59
CA ILE A 56 5.43 9.72 -9.51
C ILE A 56 4.24 8.97 -10.12
N VAL A 57 3.69 7.97 -9.42
CA VAL A 57 2.44 7.30 -9.79
C VAL A 57 1.39 7.55 -8.70
N VAL A 58 0.21 8.03 -9.10
CA VAL A 58 -0.83 8.45 -8.16
C VAL A 58 -2.21 8.00 -8.63
N HIS A 59 -2.98 7.38 -7.72
CA HIS A 59 -4.36 7.02 -8.03
C HIS A 59 -5.25 8.27 -8.17
N ALA A 60 -6.13 8.31 -9.16
CA ALA A 60 -6.96 9.47 -9.48
C ALA A 60 -7.78 10.00 -8.29
N THR A 61 -8.24 9.12 -7.38
CA THR A 61 -8.93 9.50 -6.13
C THR A 61 -8.14 10.51 -5.29
N LEU A 62 -6.81 10.42 -5.29
CA LEU A 62 -5.95 11.29 -4.49
C LEU A 62 -5.88 12.69 -5.10
N VAL A 63 -5.78 12.77 -6.43
CA VAL A 63 -5.70 14.02 -7.19
C VAL A 63 -7.04 14.76 -7.22
N TYR A 64 -8.13 14.02 -7.43
CA TYR A 64 -9.47 14.60 -7.63
C TYR A 64 -10.27 14.81 -6.34
N HIS A 65 -9.92 14.11 -5.23
CA HIS A 65 -10.65 14.24 -3.96
C HIS A 65 -9.73 14.48 -2.75
N VAL A 66 -8.78 13.58 -2.46
CA VAL A 66 -8.04 13.61 -1.17
C VAL A 66 -7.20 14.89 -1.01
N ILE A 67 -6.36 15.22 -1.99
CA ILE A 67 -5.46 16.38 -1.91
C ILE A 67 -6.22 17.72 -1.96
N PRO A 68 -7.21 17.93 -2.85
CA PRO A 68 -8.06 19.13 -2.80
C PRO A 68 -8.73 19.33 -1.44
N LEU A 69 -9.37 18.30 -0.88
CA LEU A 69 -10.05 18.38 0.42
C LEU A 69 -9.05 18.57 1.58
N PHE A 70 -7.86 17.96 1.50
CA PHE A 70 -6.79 18.17 2.49
C PHE A 70 -6.28 19.61 2.50
N LEU A 71 -6.05 20.20 1.31
CA LEU A 71 -5.63 21.60 1.19
C LEU A 71 -6.74 22.54 1.68
N GLU A 72 -8.01 22.29 1.37
CA GLU A 72 -9.13 23.06 1.92
C GLU A 72 -9.19 22.95 3.46
N TYR A 73 -9.15 21.73 3.99
CA TYR A 73 -9.15 21.43 5.42
C TYR A 73 -8.03 22.15 6.16
N LYS A 74 -6.78 22.06 5.68
CA LYS A 74 -5.63 22.72 6.32
C LYS A 74 -5.71 24.25 6.24
N ASN A 75 -6.20 24.80 5.14
CA ASN A 75 -6.42 26.25 5.03
C ASN A 75 -7.53 26.76 5.99
N LYS A 76 -8.55 25.95 6.27
CA LYS A 76 -9.66 26.24 7.20
C LYS A 76 -9.26 26.05 8.67
N HIS A 77 -8.70 24.89 9.00
CA HIS A 77 -8.55 24.40 10.38
C HIS A 77 -7.11 24.27 10.89
N GLY A 78 -6.10 24.25 10.01
CA GLY A 78 -4.70 24.04 10.40
C GLY A 78 -4.13 25.12 11.34
N SER A 79 -2.92 24.88 11.84
CA SER A 79 -2.16 25.84 12.66
C SER A 79 -1.86 27.14 11.90
N ASN A 80 -1.26 28.13 12.58
CA ASN A 80 -0.80 29.34 11.90
C ASN A 80 0.30 29.05 10.87
N ILE A 81 1.16 28.07 11.15
CA ILE A 81 2.23 27.60 10.25
C ILE A 81 1.60 26.92 9.03
N GLU A 82 0.67 25.98 9.25
CA GLU A 82 -0.01 25.25 8.17
C GLU A 82 -0.81 26.19 7.26
N LYS A 83 -1.51 27.17 7.83
CA LYS A 83 -2.26 28.15 7.03
C LYS A 83 -1.33 29.01 6.18
N ALA A 84 -0.20 29.49 6.72
CA ALA A 84 0.79 30.22 5.92
C ALA A 84 1.47 29.32 4.85
N PHE A 85 1.59 28.02 5.12
CA PHE A 85 2.19 27.04 4.23
C PHE A 85 1.25 26.61 3.09
N TYR A 86 0.10 26.03 3.39
CA TYR A 86 -0.82 25.45 2.41
C TYR A 86 -1.60 26.48 1.60
N GLN A 87 -1.67 27.76 2.01
CA GLN A 87 -2.18 28.84 1.14
C GLN A 87 -1.34 29.04 -0.12
N ARG A 88 -0.06 28.62 -0.09
CA ARG A 88 0.89 28.71 -1.22
C ARG A 88 0.92 27.46 -2.10
N HIS A 89 0.23 26.37 -1.71
CA HIS A 89 0.35 25.06 -2.36
C HIS A 89 -0.80 24.74 -3.31
N THR A 90 -0.49 24.00 -4.37
CA THR A 90 -1.46 23.42 -5.32
C THR A 90 -1.49 21.90 -5.18
N VAL A 91 -2.42 21.24 -5.88
CA VAL A 91 -2.44 19.77 -5.96
C VAL A 91 -1.12 19.23 -6.54
N GLU A 92 -0.61 19.90 -7.58
CA GLU A 92 0.66 19.57 -8.23
C GLU A 92 1.87 19.77 -7.30
N SER A 93 1.99 20.96 -6.66
CA SER A 93 3.16 21.24 -5.83
C SER A 93 3.17 20.38 -4.56
N LEU A 94 2.00 20.01 -4.02
CA LEU A 94 1.95 19.03 -2.94
C LEU A 94 2.39 17.64 -3.44
N LEU A 95 1.91 17.16 -4.61
CA LEU A 95 2.34 15.87 -5.16
C LEU A 95 3.87 15.78 -5.37
N GLN A 96 4.49 16.84 -5.88
CA GLN A 96 5.95 16.97 -5.99
C GLN A 96 6.62 16.89 -4.61
N ARG A 97 6.15 17.69 -3.66
CA ARG A 97 6.62 17.72 -2.27
C ARG A 97 6.52 16.35 -1.57
N LEU A 98 5.46 15.58 -1.81
CA LEU A 98 5.28 14.23 -1.25
C LEU A 98 6.36 13.22 -1.69
N VAL A 99 7.26 13.56 -2.64
CA VAL A 99 8.50 12.80 -2.89
C VAL A 99 9.79 13.60 -2.63
N VAL A 100 9.77 14.93 -2.77
CA VAL A 100 10.96 15.80 -2.59
C VAL A 100 11.33 15.99 -1.11
N ASP A 101 10.36 16.28 -0.25
CA ASP A 101 10.61 16.75 1.13
C ASP A 101 10.72 15.60 2.15
N ARG A 102 11.04 14.40 1.66
CA ARG A 102 11.39 13.25 2.50
C ARG A 102 12.81 13.39 3.08
N PRO A 103 13.12 12.83 4.26
CA PRO A 103 14.49 12.57 4.72
C PRO A 103 15.11 11.42 3.90
N LEU A 104 16.41 11.17 4.08
CA LEU A 104 17.07 10.04 3.43
C LEU A 104 16.53 8.71 3.97
N ALA A 105 16.47 8.59 5.29
CA ALA A 105 15.96 7.42 5.97
C ALA A 105 15.01 7.79 7.11
N PHE A 106 13.99 6.95 7.32
CA PHE A 106 12.98 7.05 8.37
C PHE A 106 12.42 5.65 8.66
N TYR A 107 12.64 5.13 9.88
CA TYR A 107 12.24 3.76 10.22
C TYR A 107 12.00 3.54 11.72
N GLY A 108 11.27 2.47 12.05
CA GLY A 108 11.00 2.01 13.42
C GLY A 108 10.00 2.87 14.20
N PRO A 109 9.45 2.35 15.34
CA PRO A 109 8.42 3.04 16.12
C PRO A 109 8.92 4.34 16.75
N SER A 110 10.23 4.48 16.90
CA SER A 110 10.88 5.67 17.48
C SER A 110 11.16 6.78 16.46
N ASN A 111 10.63 6.71 15.22
CA ASN A 111 10.91 7.66 14.13
C ASN A 111 12.43 7.87 13.87
N THR A 112 13.24 6.81 13.88
CA THR A 112 14.69 6.92 13.65
C THR A 112 14.93 7.53 12.26
N THR A 113 15.66 8.66 12.21
CA THR A 113 15.67 9.57 11.07
C THR A 113 17.07 9.99 10.67
N LYS A 114 17.32 10.07 9.36
CA LYS A 114 18.49 10.72 8.78
C LYS A 114 18.07 11.75 7.73
N LEU A 115 18.23 13.02 8.07
CA LEU A 115 17.82 14.15 7.22
C LEU A 115 18.66 14.24 5.94
N ARG A 116 18.22 15.04 4.96
CA ARG A 116 18.96 15.25 3.68
C ARG A 116 20.35 15.88 3.91
N THR A 117 20.54 16.53 5.05
CA THR A 117 21.81 17.08 5.56
C THR A 117 22.70 16.05 6.27
N GLY A 118 22.32 14.78 6.31
CA GLY A 118 23.00 13.73 7.08
C GLY A 118 22.83 13.83 8.61
N ALA A 119 22.11 14.85 9.10
CA ALA A 119 21.86 15.05 10.52
C ALA A 119 20.84 14.06 11.10
N LEU A 120 21.01 13.74 12.39
CA LEU A 120 20.12 12.88 13.18
C LEU A 120 19.37 13.77 14.19
N PRO A 121 18.10 14.14 13.95
CA PRO A 121 17.32 15.03 14.81
C PRO A 121 16.74 14.28 16.02
N ASP A 122 16.26 15.01 17.02
CA ASP A 122 15.34 14.48 18.03
C ASP A 122 14.10 13.88 17.33
N PRO A 123 13.84 12.56 17.43
CA PRO A 123 12.69 11.96 16.77
C PRO A 123 11.32 12.43 17.28
N SER A 124 11.27 13.11 18.44
CA SER A 124 10.08 13.80 18.94
C SER A 124 9.71 15.04 18.13
N ALA A 125 10.63 15.58 17.30
CA ALA A 125 10.38 16.74 16.46
C ALA A 125 9.32 16.49 15.38
N TRP A 126 9.23 15.27 14.83
CA TRP A 126 8.22 14.91 13.82
C TRP A 126 6.79 15.11 14.29
N LEU A 127 6.51 14.91 15.59
CA LEU A 127 5.19 15.13 16.20
C LEU A 127 4.81 16.62 16.29
N LYS A 128 5.72 17.53 15.94
CA LYS A 128 5.58 18.98 16.06
C LYS A 128 5.60 19.70 14.70
N VAL A 129 5.97 19.02 13.62
CA VAL A 129 6.00 19.58 12.25
C VAL A 129 4.60 20.02 11.84
N GLY A 130 4.44 21.27 11.44
CA GLY A 130 3.16 21.92 11.17
C GLY A 130 2.36 22.33 12.40
N THR A 131 2.82 22.09 13.63
CA THR A 131 2.11 22.55 14.84
C THR A 131 2.60 23.93 15.29
N ASP A 132 1.84 24.66 16.10
CA ASP A 132 2.36 25.89 16.75
C ASP A 132 3.52 25.61 17.76
N PHE A 133 3.95 24.35 17.91
CA PHE A 133 5.11 23.90 18.69
C PHE A 133 6.29 23.40 17.81
N GLU A 134 6.29 23.71 16.51
CA GLU A 134 7.35 23.33 15.57
C GLU A 134 8.76 23.75 16.03
N THR A 135 9.79 23.00 15.62
CA THR A 135 11.17 23.20 16.06
C THR A 135 12.13 23.33 14.88
N GLN A 136 13.20 24.12 15.02
CA GLN A 136 14.18 24.35 13.97
C GLN A 136 15.01 23.12 13.54
N GLN A 137 14.78 21.93 14.12
CA GLN A 137 15.41 20.68 13.68
C GLN A 137 14.71 20.06 12.47
N ILE A 138 13.38 20.16 12.41
CA ILE A 138 12.52 19.64 11.34
C ILE A 138 11.34 20.60 11.23
N THR A 139 11.24 21.29 10.09
CA THR A 139 10.24 22.32 9.80
C THR A 139 9.24 21.82 8.76
N LEU A 140 8.05 22.43 8.69
CA LEU A 140 7.11 22.14 7.61
C LEU A 140 7.65 22.60 6.25
N GLU A 141 8.43 23.70 6.19
CA GLU A 141 9.00 24.18 4.93
C GLU A 141 9.97 23.14 4.31
N ASP A 142 10.79 22.46 5.12
CA ASP A 142 11.81 21.52 4.64
C ASP A 142 11.37 20.04 4.64
N TYR A 143 10.38 19.66 5.46
CA TYR A 143 9.98 18.25 5.66
C TYR A 143 8.47 18.07 5.88
N MET A 144 7.97 16.86 5.65
CA MET A 144 6.55 16.52 5.73
C MET A 144 6.01 16.44 7.17
N SER A 145 4.82 16.99 7.39
CA SER A 145 3.99 16.74 8.58
C SER A 145 3.45 15.31 8.63
N PHE A 146 3.03 14.83 9.81
CA PHE A 146 2.46 13.47 9.94
C PHE A 146 1.19 13.23 9.10
N ASP A 147 0.39 14.27 8.81
CA ASP A 147 -0.73 14.15 7.86
C ASP A 147 -0.23 14.03 6.40
N GLU A 148 0.81 14.78 6.01
CA GLU A 148 1.43 14.62 4.69
C GLU A 148 2.07 13.25 4.52
N ILE A 149 2.68 12.67 5.56
CA ILE A 149 3.23 11.31 5.52
C ILE A 149 2.12 10.27 5.22
N MET A 150 0.87 10.50 5.65
CA MET A 150 -0.26 9.63 5.26
C MET A 150 -0.58 9.75 3.76
N LEU A 151 -0.52 10.95 3.19
CA LEU A 151 -0.71 11.15 1.74
C LEU A 151 0.46 10.55 0.95
N ALA A 152 1.67 10.70 1.46
CA ALA A 152 2.92 10.16 0.90
C ALA A 152 2.95 8.62 0.89
N ALA A 153 2.15 7.97 1.74
CA ALA A 153 1.93 6.52 1.77
C ALA A 153 0.84 6.02 0.79
N LEU A 154 0.05 6.93 0.21
CA LEU A 154 -0.98 6.60 -0.79
C LEU A 154 -0.48 6.77 -2.24
N ILE A 155 0.59 7.54 -2.45
CA ILE A 155 1.29 7.61 -3.75
C ILE A 155 2.35 6.49 -3.90
N GLY A 156 2.82 6.30 -5.13
CA GLY A 156 3.99 5.48 -5.43
C GLY A 156 4.98 6.19 -6.35
N VAL A 157 6.05 5.48 -6.68
CA VAL A 157 7.10 5.94 -7.60
C VAL A 157 7.46 4.83 -8.57
N SER A 158 7.76 5.16 -9.82
CA SER A 158 8.01 4.18 -10.88
C SER A 158 9.14 4.61 -11.80
N SER A 159 10.08 3.71 -12.07
CA SER A 159 11.17 3.96 -13.02
C SER A 159 11.48 2.68 -13.80
N PRO A 160 11.64 2.76 -15.14
CA PRO A 160 12.38 1.74 -15.87
C PRO A 160 13.78 1.66 -15.28
N THR A 161 14.34 0.46 -15.19
CA THR A 161 15.64 0.25 -14.58
C THR A 161 16.46 -0.79 -15.31
N THR A 162 17.78 -0.68 -15.17
CA THR A 162 18.71 -1.78 -15.41
C THR A 162 19.02 -2.46 -14.08
N PHE A 163 18.97 -3.79 -14.07
CA PHE A 163 19.32 -4.60 -12.91
C PHE A 163 20.79 -5.00 -12.97
N ILE A 164 21.39 -5.30 -11.82
CA ILE A 164 22.76 -5.84 -11.71
C ILE A 164 22.81 -7.25 -11.10
N ASN A 165 21.73 -7.70 -10.47
CA ASN A 165 21.55 -9.02 -9.86
C ASN A 165 20.05 -9.34 -9.72
N PRO A 166 19.63 -10.55 -9.29
CA PRO A 166 18.21 -10.94 -9.26
C PRO A 166 17.30 -10.19 -8.26
N GLY A 167 17.83 -9.34 -7.38
CA GLY A 167 17.00 -8.56 -6.44
C GLY A 167 16.69 -9.23 -5.10
N GLN A 168 17.31 -10.37 -4.80
CA GLN A 168 17.22 -11.06 -3.50
C GLN A 168 17.57 -10.13 -2.32
N ARG A 169 16.93 -10.29 -1.15
CA ARG A 169 17.10 -9.39 0.02
C ARG A 169 18.55 -9.26 0.49
N ASN A 170 19.35 -10.31 0.35
CA ASN A 170 20.76 -10.34 0.75
C ASN A 170 21.74 -9.97 -0.38
N ASN A 171 21.30 -9.32 -1.47
CA ASN A 171 22.15 -9.06 -2.64
C ASN A 171 23.30 -8.07 -2.41
N ARG A 172 23.22 -7.19 -1.39
CA ARG A 172 24.30 -6.30 -0.92
C ARG A 172 24.99 -5.49 -2.04
N ALA A 173 24.27 -5.16 -3.11
CA ALA A 173 24.74 -4.45 -4.29
C ALA A 173 25.89 -5.15 -5.06
N VAL A 174 26.02 -6.46 -4.89
CA VAL A 174 26.98 -7.28 -5.64
C VAL A 174 26.42 -7.51 -7.05
N PRO A 175 27.11 -7.10 -8.13
CA PRO A 175 26.69 -7.41 -9.50
C PRO A 175 27.03 -8.87 -9.84
N THR A 176 26.17 -9.54 -10.60
CA THR A 176 26.48 -10.85 -11.19
C THR A 176 26.96 -10.72 -12.63
N GLN A 177 27.87 -11.61 -13.02
CA GLN A 177 28.34 -11.76 -14.41
C GLN A 177 27.58 -12.86 -15.18
N ASN A 178 26.66 -13.58 -14.53
CA ASN A 178 25.81 -14.57 -15.20
C ASN A 178 24.42 -13.98 -15.55
N ALA A 179 24.23 -13.66 -16.83
CA ALA A 179 22.98 -13.14 -17.38
C ALA A 179 21.81 -14.16 -17.40
N SER A 180 22.05 -15.45 -17.21
CA SER A 180 20.96 -16.45 -17.15
C SER A 180 20.16 -16.42 -15.84
N LEU A 181 20.64 -15.70 -14.82
CA LEU A 181 19.99 -15.64 -13.50
C LEU A 181 18.91 -14.55 -13.38
N PHE A 182 18.94 -13.52 -14.22
CA PHE A 182 18.11 -12.34 -14.07
C PHE A 182 17.68 -11.71 -15.40
N ASN A 183 16.59 -10.96 -15.38
CA ASN A 183 16.22 -10.04 -16.45
C ASN A 183 17.04 -8.75 -16.27
N SER A 184 17.83 -8.36 -17.28
CA SER A 184 18.73 -7.21 -17.20
C SER A 184 18.01 -5.85 -17.17
N THR A 185 16.72 -5.82 -17.56
CA THR A 185 15.87 -4.63 -17.57
C THR A 185 14.45 -4.95 -17.09
N GLY A 186 13.75 -3.94 -16.58
CA GLY A 186 12.33 -3.99 -16.21
C GLY A 186 11.87 -2.64 -15.65
N ILE A 187 10.69 -2.61 -15.06
CA ILE A 187 10.19 -1.48 -14.27
C ILE A 187 10.21 -1.86 -12.79
N LEU A 188 10.67 -0.96 -11.92
CA LEU A 188 10.46 -1.05 -10.48
C LEU A 188 9.43 -0.01 -10.02
N VAL A 189 8.48 -0.44 -9.20
CA VAL A 189 7.39 0.39 -8.67
C VAL A 189 7.41 0.36 -7.13
N GLY A 190 7.80 1.47 -6.51
CA GLY A 190 7.83 1.64 -5.05
C GLY A 190 6.46 2.03 -4.52
N LEU A 191 5.93 1.24 -3.58
CA LEU A 191 4.61 1.44 -2.98
C LEU A 191 4.67 1.20 -1.46
N VAL A 192 3.83 1.92 -0.73
CA VAL A 192 3.86 1.95 0.75
C VAL A 192 2.69 1.15 1.32
N GLY A 193 2.99 0.17 2.16
CA GLY A 193 1.99 -0.62 2.90
C GLY A 193 1.38 0.14 4.08
N ALA A 194 0.37 -0.45 4.72
CA ALA A 194 -0.18 0.10 5.97
C ALA A 194 0.81 -0.06 7.14
N ARG A 195 0.96 0.99 7.97
CA ARG A 195 1.91 1.02 9.08
C ARG A 195 1.22 1.17 10.45
N PHE A 196 1.43 0.19 11.34
CA PHE A 196 0.78 0.13 12.67
C PHE A 196 1.71 0.34 13.87
N GLU A 197 3.01 0.56 13.66
CA GLU A 197 4.00 0.82 14.74
C GLU A 197 3.66 2.05 15.60
N MET A 198 2.97 3.04 15.02
CA MET A 198 2.59 4.30 15.67
C MET A 198 1.08 4.34 15.87
N SER A 199 0.62 3.87 17.03
CA SER A 199 -0.81 3.62 17.34
C SER A 199 -1.77 4.84 17.28
N ASN A 200 -1.26 6.05 17.01
CA ASN A 200 -2.05 7.29 16.90
C ASN A 200 -1.77 8.08 15.60
N HIS A 201 -0.95 7.55 14.70
CA HIS A 201 -0.55 8.18 13.43
C HIS A 201 -0.63 7.15 12.30
N MET A 202 -0.41 7.56 11.05
CA MET A 202 -0.47 6.66 9.89
C MET A 202 -1.83 5.94 9.80
N GLU A 203 -1.88 4.77 9.17
CA GLU A 203 -3.07 3.93 9.05
C GLU A 203 -3.68 3.51 10.40
N SER A 204 -2.92 3.54 11.49
CA SER A 204 -3.44 3.22 12.83
C SER A 204 -4.69 4.02 13.20
N GLN A 205 -4.74 5.31 12.82
CA GLN A 205 -5.83 6.22 13.19
C GLN A 205 -7.21 5.72 12.79
N TYR A 206 -7.33 5.00 11.66
CA TYR A 206 -8.61 4.61 11.08
C TYR A 206 -8.77 3.10 10.86
N ILE A 207 -7.68 2.33 10.99
CA ILE A 207 -7.72 0.86 10.97
C ILE A 207 -7.79 0.28 12.39
N LEU A 208 -7.15 0.91 13.39
CA LEU A 208 -7.18 0.44 14.78
C LEU A 208 -8.27 1.18 15.56
N ILE A 209 -9.43 0.54 15.67
CA ILE A 209 -10.58 1.08 16.38
C ILE A 209 -10.37 0.82 17.87
N SER A 210 -9.88 1.82 18.59
CA SER A 210 -9.50 1.72 20.01
C SER A 210 -10.45 2.51 20.92
N LYS A 211 -10.88 1.89 22.02
CA LYS A 211 -11.82 2.42 23.02
C LYS A 211 -11.43 3.79 23.59
N THR A 212 -10.15 4.13 23.63
CA THR A 212 -9.66 5.42 24.17
C THR A 212 -9.44 6.50 23.11
N ARG A 213 -9.56 6.17 21.82
CA ARG A 213 -9.13 7.03 20.70
C ARG A 213 -10.17 7.17 19.60
N SER A 214 -10.86 6.08 19.26
CA SER A 214 -11.93 6.05 18.26
C SER A 214 -13.27 6.41 18.91
N THR A 215 -13.36 7.65 19.41
CA THR A 215 -14.50 8.18 20.16
C THR A 215 -15.12 9.39 19.45
N PRO A 216 -16.40 9.74 19.73
CA PRO A 216 -17.02 10.94 19.18
C PRO A 216 -16.26 12.24 19.49
N THR A 217 -15.65 12.37 20.67
CA THR A 217 -14.79 13.52 21.03
C THR A 217 -13.59 13.71 20.11
N ASN A 218 -13.19 12.65 19.40
CA ASN A 218 -12.05 12.63 18.49
C ASN A 218 -12.51 12.51 17.03
N GLY A 219 -13.79 12.80 16.73
CA GLY A 219 -14.34 12.82 15.37
C GLY A 219 -14.81 11.46 14.83
N PHE A 220 -14.86 10.40 15.64
CA PHE A 220 -15.29 9.06 15.18
C PHE A 220 -16.78 8.80 15.43
N GLY A 221 -17.36 7.97 14.57
CA GLY A 221 -18.76 7.57 14.67
C GLY A 221 -19.77 8.63 14.25
N ARG A 222 -21.06 8.27 14.29
CA ARG A 222 -22.16 9.13 13.82
C ARG A 222 -22.26 10.47 14.54
N ASP A 223 -22.00 10.46 15.84
CA ASP A 223 -21.99 11.63 16.72
C ASP A 223 -20.67 12.43 16.66
N GLY A 224 -19.64 11.91 15.97
CA GLY A 224 -18.31 12.51 15.88
C GLY A 224 -18.33 13.96 15.36
N TYR A 225 -19.21 14.28 14.41
CA TYR A 225 -19.37 15.66 13.93
C TYR A 225 -19.96 16.59 14.98
N ALA A 226 -20.92 16.10 15.80
CA ALA A 226 -21.56 16.89 16.85
C ALA A 226 -20.63 17.11 18.05
N CYS A 227 -19.72 16.17 18.33
CA CYS A 227 -18.74 16.27 19.41
C CYS A 227 -17.44 16.99 18.99
N ASN A 228 -16.97 16.79 17.75
CA ASN A 228 -15.74 17.39 17.23
C ASN A 228 -15.78 17.45 15.69
N ALA A 229 -16.48 18.46 15.14
CA ALA A 229 -16.58 18.70 13.70
C ALA A 229 -15.23 18.84 12.98
N CYS A 230 -14.19 19.35 13.66
CA CYS A 230 -12.86 19.54 13.08
C CYS A 230 -12.20 18.19 12.76
N GLU A 231 -12.05 17.31 13.75
CA GLU A 231 -11.48 15.98 13.52
C GLU A 231 -12.39 15.09 12.67
N PHE A 232 -13.72 15.25 12.76
CA PHE A 232 -14.65 14.56 11.87
C PHE A 232 -14.41 14.97 10.41
N GLU A 233 -14.28 16.26 10.09
CA GLU A 233 -13.94 16.72 8.74
C GLU A 233 -12.58 16.17 8.27
N ARG A 234 -11.55 16.12 9.14
CA ARG A 234 -10.23 15.53 8.82
C ARG A 234 -10.34 14.05 8.45
N LEU A 235 -11.03 13.27 9.29
CA LEU A 235 -11.21 11.82 9.11
C LEU A 235 -12.10 11.51 7.90
N ALA A 236 -13.10 12.34 7.62
CA ALA A 236 -14.02 12.17 6.49
C ALA A 236 -13.30 12.14 5.13
N ILE A 237 -12.17 12.84 4.97
CA ILE A 237 -11.37 12.86 3.73
C ILE A 237 -10.91 11.44 3.36
N LEU A 238 -10.33 10.70 4.31
CA LEU A 238 -9.88 9.34 4.08
C LEU A 238 -11.03 8.32 4.19
N ALA A 239 -12.05 8.58 5.00
CA ALA A 239 -13.25 7.75 5.04
C ALA A 239 -13.93 7.71 3.67
N CYS A 240 -14.06 8.86 3.01
CA CYS A 240 -14.50 9.05 1.63
C CYS A 240 -13.63 8.25 0.64
N ALA A 241 -12.31 8.46 0.65
CA ALA A 241 -11.39 7.75 -0.25
C ALA A 241 -11.38 6.22 -0.08
N PHE A 242 -11.68 5.73 1.12
CA PHE A 242 -11.86 4.30 1.42
C PHE A 242 -13.35 3.89 1.50
N GLY A 243 -14.27 4.68 0.92
CA GLY A 243 -15.68 4.32 0.76
C GLY A 243 -16.49 4.03 2.04
N ASN A 244 -16.06 4.50 3.22
CA ASN A 244 -16.74 4.27 4.50
C ASN A 244 -17.98 5.18 4.64
N GLN A 245 -18.98 4.89 3.82
CA GLN A 245 -20.27 5.57 3.75
C GLN A 245 -21.15 5.20 4.96
N ASP A 246 -21.98 6.12 5.45
CA ASP A 246 -23.05 5.72 6.35
C ASP A 246 -24.11 4.91 5.59
N ALA A 247 -24.64 3.87 6.25
CA ALA A 247 -25.75 3.08 5.70
C ALA A 247 -27.07 3.86 5.73
N ASP A 248 -27.26 4.75 6.71
CA ASP A 248 -28.50 5.51 6.91
C ASP A 248 -28.44 6.92 6.29
N PHE A 249 -27.24 7.42 5.97
CA PHE A 249 -26.97 8.76 5.45
C PHE A 249 -25.90 8.70 4.35
N PRO A 250 -26.26 8.35 3.09
CA PRO A 250 -25.29 8.12 2.01
C PRO A 250 -24.38 9.32 1.69
N GLU A 251 -24.78 10.54 2.05
CA GLU A 251 -23.98 11.75 1.96
C GLU A 251 -22.93 11.92 3.07
N ARG A 252 -22.84 10.99 4.04
CA ARG A 252 -21.89 11.04 5.17
C ARG A 252 -20.82 9.96 5.06
N TRP A 253 -19.57 10.34 5.30
CA TRP A 253 -18.42 9.42 5.35
C TRP A 253 -17.67 9.58 6.67
N TYR A 254 -17.41 8.49 7.38
CA TYR A 254 -16.72 8.50 8.68
C TYR A 254 -16.09 7.15 8.99
N PHE A 255 -15.13 7.12 9.92
CA PHE A 255 -14.70 5.87 10.54
C PHE A 255 -15.50 5.63 11.83
N PRO A 256 -16.00 4.41 12.06
CA PRO A 256 -16.86 4.12 13.20
C PRO A 256 -16.09 4.23 14.52
N SER A 257 -16.83 4.59 15.57
CA SER A 257 -16.35 4.61 16.94
C SER A 257 -16.23 3.19 17.52
N TYR A 258 -15.48 3.05 18.61
CA TYR A 258 -15.36 1.79 19.33
C TYR A 258 -16.72 1.28 19.85
N ASP A 259 -17.56 2.16 20.39
CA ASP A 259 -18.84 1.77 21.00
C ASP A 259 -19.87 1.33 19.95
N GLU A 260 -19.86 1.91 18.75
CA GLU A 260 -20.63 1.40 17.60
C GLU A 260 -20.18 -0.01 17.21
N VAL A 261 -18.88 -0.26 17.07
CA VAL A 261 -18.36 -1.60 16.71
C VAL A 261 -18.59 -2.61 17.81
N ALA A 262 -18.39 -2.25 19.09
CA ALA A 262 -18.69 -3.11 20.23
C ALA A 262 -20.19 -3.46 20.29
N THR A 263 -21.07 -2.50 20.01
CA THR A 263 -22.53 -2.72 19.92
C THR A 263 -22.88 -3.66 18.76
N LEU A 264 -22.30 -3.45 17.57
CA LEU A 264 -22.50 -4.31 16.40
C LEU A 264 -22.02 -5.74 16.62
N MET A 265 -20.82 -5.93 17.21
CA MET A 265 -20.28 -7.25 17.56
C MET A 265 -21.14 -7.97 18.61
N THR A 266 -21.69 -7.23 19.57
CA THR A 266 -22.59 -7.76 20.62
C THR A 266 -23.92 -8.23 20.02
N ARG A 267 -24.56 -7.41 19.19
CA ARG A 267 -25.81 -7.77 18.47
C ARG A 267 -25.60 -8.97 17.55
N ALA A 268 -24.52 -8.97 16.76
CA ALA A 268 -24.17 -10.10 15.90
C ALA A 268 -23.89 -11.39 16.69
N GLY A 269 -23.40 -11.30 17.93
CA GLY A 269 -23.31 -12.44 18.85
C GLY A 269 -24.68 -12.97 19.31
N GLN A 270 -25.63 -12.07 19.59
CA GLN A 270 -27.01 -12.40 20.00
C GLN A 270 -27.84 -12.98 18.84
N GLU A 271 -27.61 -12.53 17.60
CA GLU A 271 -28.18 -13.09 16.37
C GLU A 271 -27.65 -14.51 16.04
N GLY A 272 -26.55 -14.93 16.67
CA GLY A 272 -25.98 -16.27 16.54
C GLY A 272 -24.74 -16.36 15.64
N ILE A 273 -24.14 -17.56 15.62
CA ILE A 273 -22.78 -17.82 15.11
C ILE A 273 -22.56 -17.25 13.69
N SER A 274 -23.52 -17.47 12.77
CA SER A 274 -23.40 -17.01 11.38
C SER A 274 -23.40 -15.47 11.24
N ALA A 275 -24.08 -14.75 12.12
CA ALA A 275 -24.05 -13.28 12.14
C ALA A 275 -22.73 -12.77 12.75
N HIS A 276 -22.31 -13.35 13.88
CA HIS A 276 -21.04 -13.04 14.52
C HIS A 276 -19.84 -13.30 13.59
N MET A 277 -19.87 -14.39 12.81
CA MET A 277 -18.82 -14.70 11.83
C MET A 277 -18.76 -13.67 10.68
N ARG A 278 -19.90 -13.25 10.13
CA ARG A 278 -19.96 -12.15 9.13
C ARG A 278 -19.43 -10.83 9.69
N MET A 279 -19.73 -10.50 10.95
CA MET A 279 -19.20 -9.28 11.57
C MET A 279 -17.70 -9.39 11.83
N SER A 280 -17.20 -10.57 12.22
CA SER A 280 -15.78 -10.85 12.42
C SER A 280 -14.94 -10.76 11.14
N GLN A 281 -15.56 -10.90 9.96
CA GLN A 281 -14.91 -10.64 8.65
C GLN A 281 -14.74 -9.14 8.35
N ARG A 282 -15.41 -8.25 9.12
CA ARG A 282 -15.31 -6.78 9.02
C ARG A 282 -14.47 -6.18 10.16
N PHE A 283 -14.67 -6.68 11.38
CA PHE A 283 -14.02 -6.19 12.59
C PHE A 283 -13.42 -7.35 13.38
N VAL A 284 -12.09 -7.49 13.34
CA VAL A 284 -11.37 -8.53 14.07
C VAL A 284 -10.94 -7.98 15.42
N ARG A 285 -11.34 -8.64 16.52
CA ARG A 285 -10.94 -8.19 17.85
C ARG A 285 -9.47 -8.53 18.12
N LEU A 286 -8.67 -7.53 18.47
CA LEU A 286 -7.26 -7.71 18.84
C LEU A 286 -7.14 -8.01 20.34
N ASP A 287 -7.84 -7.23 21.15
CA ASP A 287 -7.77 -7.27 22.61
C ASP A 287 -9.10 -6.80 23.25
N ALA A 288 -9.11 -6.51 24.55
CA ALA A 288 -10.31 -6.07 25.27
C ALA A 288 -10.81 -4.65 24.93
N GLU A 289 -9.98 -3.84 24.27
CA GLU A 289 -10.17 -2.41 23.99
C GLU A 289 -9.87 -2.00 22.54
N THR A 290 -9.38 -2.91 21.69
CA THR A 290 -9.05 -2.64 20.27
C THR A 290 -9.65 -3.65 19.29
N PHE A 291 -10.22 -3.13 18.19
CA PHE A 291 -10.61 -3.89 16.99
C PHE A 291 -9.79 -3.44 15.77
N PHE A 292 -9.57 -4.36 14.82
CA PHE A 292 -8.97 -4.11 13.51
C PHE A 292 -10.08 -4.00 12.46
N ASN A 293 -10.15 -2.86 11.77
CA ASN A 293 -11.09 -2.59 10.67
C ASN A 293 -10.58 -3.22 9.36
N VAL A 294 -11.06 -4.44 9.09
CA VAL A 294 -10.66 -5.23 7.92
C VAL A 294 -11.05 -4.52 6.62
N GLU A 295 -12.17 -3.80 6.58
CA GLU A 295 -12.63 -3.13 5.35
C GLU A 295 -11.83 -1.87 5.02
N ALA A 296 -11.50 -1.05 6.03
CA ALA A 296 -10.59 0.08 5.84
C ALA A 296 -9.20 -0.38 5.39
N TYR A 297 -8.66 -1.46 5.98
CA TYR A 297 -7.40 -2.08 5.54
C TYR A 297 -7.48 -2.57 4.09
N ARG A 298 -8.50 -3.37 3.75
CA ARG A 298 -8.72 -3.92 2.41
C ARG A 298 -8.73 -2.82 1.34
N ARG A 299 -9.46 -1.72 1.58
CA ARG A 299 -9.59 -0.61 0.64
C ARG A 299 -8.34 0.28 0.56
N ARG A 300 -7.65 0.49 1.69
CA ARG A 300 -6.32 1.13 1.75
C ARG A 300 -5.27 0.37 0.92
N ILE A 301 -5.31 -0.97 0.94
CA ILE A 301 -4.46 -1.80 0.06
C ILE A 301 -4.96 -1.77 -1.39
N ARG A 302 -6.27 -1.79 -1.63
CA ARG A 302 -6.86 -1.79 -2.98
C ARG A 302 -6.41 -0.60 -3.83
N LEU A 303 -6.29 0.60 -3.23
CA LEU A 303 -5.73 1.76 -3.94
C LEU A 303 -4.29 1.52 -4.43
N SER A 304 -3.41 0.95 -3.58
CA SER A 304 -2.05 0.59 -3.99
C SER A 304 -2.02 -0.54 -5.03
N ALA A 305 -2.97 -1.47 -4.98
CA ALA A 305 -3.14 -2.53 -5.99
C ALA A 305 -3.58 -1.96 -7.35
N GLU A 306 -4.60 -1.11 -7.38
CA GLU A 306 -5.06 -0.42 -8.60
C GLU A 306 -3.95 0.47 -9.17
N THR A 307 -3.20 1.20 -8.33
CA THR A 307 -1.98 1.93 -8.75
C THR A 307 -0.94 1.03 -9.42
N LEU A 308 -0.59 -0.12 -8.83
CA LEU A 308 0.41 -1.03 -9.42
C LEU A 308 -0.05 -1.61 -10.77
N LEU A 309 -1.31 -2.01 -10.86
CA LEU A 309 -1.87 -2.69 -12.02
C LEU A 309 -2.11 -1.74 -13.20
N LEU A 310 -2.61 -0.52 -12.93
CA LEU A 310 -2.76 0.52 -13.94
C LEU A 310 -1.39 1.00 -14.45
N GLU A 311 -0.40 1.16 -13.57
CA GLU A 311 0.97 1.49 -13.96
C GLU A 311 1.60 0.39 -14.83
N ALA A 312 1.44 -0.89 -14.44
CA ALA A 312 1.96 -2.01 -15.21
C ALA A 312 1.34 -2.08 -16.62
N ASN A 313 0.01 -1.91 -16.70
CA ASN A 313 -0.71 -1.84 -17.98
C ASN A 313 -0.19 -0.69 -18.85
N GLN A 314 -0.07 0.51 -18.28
CA GLN A 314 0.38 1.72 -18.98
C GLN A 314 1.84 1.60 -19.47
N ARG A 315 2.77 1.06 -18.67
CA ARG A 315 4.15 0.77 -19.10
C ARG A 315 4.22 -0.25 -20.23
N SER A 316 3.33 -1.24 -20.20
CA SER A 316 3.25 -2.27 -21.23
C SER A 316 2.67 -1.72 -22.56
N ILE A 317 1.76 -0.74 -22.48
CA ILE A 317 1.30 0.06 -23.63
C ILE A 317 2.44 0.91 -24.19
N GLU A 318 3.19 1.61 -23.34
CA GLU A 318 4.36 2.43 -23.73
C GLU A 318 5.41 1.60 -24.49
N GLU A 319 5.83 0.45 -23.95
CA GLU A 319 6.77 -0.45 -24.64
C GLU A 319 6.14 -1.12 -25.88
N THR A 320 4.83 -1.37 -25.92
CA THR A 320 4.16 -1.86 -27.14
C THR A 320 4.25 -0.82 -28.27
N GLN A 321 3.93 0.44 -27.99
CA GLN A 321 3.97 1.53 -28.96
C GLN A 321 5.40 1.81 -29.45
N LYS A 322 6.37 1.80 -28.53
CA LYS A 322 7.79 2.07 -28.80
C LYS A 322 8.46 1.00 -29.68
N ASN A 323 8.10 -0.27 -29.50
CA ASN A 323 8.74 -1.40 -30.20
C ASN A 323 7.91 -1.94 -31.38
N GLY A 324 6.65 -1.50 -31.56
CA GLY A 324 5.77 -1.92 -32.65
C GLY A 324 5.23 -3.36 -32.55
N LEU A 325 5.50 -4.05 -31.43
CA LEU A 325 5.07 -5.41 -31.14
C LEU A 325 4.30 -5.43 -29.82
N PHE A 326 3.21 -6.21 -29.74
CA PHE A 326 2.46 -6.34 -28.50
C PHE A 326 3.36 -6.87 -27.38
N LYS A 327 3.44 -6.11 -26.29
CA LYS A 327 4.12 -6.49 -25.06
C LYS A 327 3.11 -6.51 -23.92
N GLY A 328 2.97 -7.67 -23.29
CA GLY A 328 2.16 -7.86 -22.07
C GLY A 328 3.01 -7.69 -20.81
N ALA A 329 2.38 -7.33 -19.69
CA ALA A 329 3.06 -7.17 -18.41
C ALA A 329 3.01 -8.46 -17.58
N PHE A 330 4.16 -8.82 -17.02
CA PHE A 330 4.29 -9.71 -15.88
C PHE A 330 4.45 -8.82 -14.63
N VAL A 331 3.47 -8.87 -13.73
CA VAL A 331 3.47 -8.07 -12.50
C VAL A 331 3.99 -8.94 -11.35
N HIS A 332 5.16 -8.62 -10.83
CA HIS A 332 5.71 -9.22 -9.62
C HIS A 332 5.28 -8.38 -8.40
N VAL A 333 4.63 -9.02 -7.44
CA VAL A 333 4.02 -8.36 -6.27
C VAL A 333 4.65 -8.90 -4.98
N VAL A 334 5.35 -8.03 -4.24
CA VAL A 334 5.79 -8.32 -2.87
C VAL A 334 4.79 -7.79 -1.84
N GLY A 335 4.78 -8.39 -0.64
CA GLY A 335 3.90 -7.95 0.45
C GLY A 335 4.23 -6.56 0.99
N LEU A 336 3.40 -5.57 0.68
CA LEU A 336 3.56 -4.19 1.16
C LEU A 336 3.00 -4.05 2.59
N GLY A 337 3.88 -3.80 3.57
CA GLY A 337 3.50 -3.76 4.98
C GLY A 337 3.24 -5.13 5.64
N LEU A 338 3.46 -6.23 4.92
CA LEU A 338 3.36 -7.61 5.42
C LEU A 338 4.69 -8.09 6.05
N GLY A 339 5.33 -7.19 6.80
CA GLY A 339 6.62 -7.41 7.47
C GLY A 339 6.52 -6.96 8.93
N VAL A 340 7.46 -6.12 9.37
CA VAL A 340 7.45 -5.54 10.75
C VAL A 340 6.23 -4.65 11.05
N TRP A 341 5.39 -4.34 10.06
CA TRP A 341 4.12 -3.62 10.23
C TRP A 341 2.90 -4.55 10.31
N GLN A 342 3.08 -5.87 10.16
CA GLN A 342 2.00 -6.83 10.31
C GLN A 342 1.68 -7.08 11.79
N ILE A 343 0.39 -7.10 12.11
CA ILE A 343 -0.14 -7.35 13.45
C ILE A 343 -1.14 -8.52 13.49
N LEU A 344 -1.59 -9.00 12.32
CA LEU A 344 -2.49 -10.15 12.17
C LEU A 344 -2.06 -11.01 10.96
N ASN A 345 -1.90 -12.32 11.17
CA ASN A 345 -1.52 -13.27 10.10
C ASN A 345 -2.46 -13.21 8.88
N ILE A 346 -3.77 -13.02 9.13
CA ILE A 346 -4.80 -12.92 8.08
C ILE A 346 -4.64 -11.71 7.14
N GLN A 347 -3.82 -10.71 7.51
CA GLN A 347 -3.53 -9.57 6.62
C GLN A 347 -3.00 -10.02 5.26
N ASN A 348 -2.24 -11.11 5.19
CA ASN A 348 -1.68 -11.61 3.93
C ASN A 348 -2.79 -12.02 2.95
N GLN A 349 -3.79 -12.75 3.44
CA GLN A 349 -4.94 -13.15 2.62
C GLN A 349 -5.81 -11.94 2.25
N ILE A 350 -6.09 -11.04 3.19
CA ILE A 350 -6.85 -9.80 2.92
C ILE A 350 -6.13 -8.90 1.89
N TYR A 351 -4.80 -8.84 1.94
CA TYR A 351 -3.95 -8.08 1.01
C TYR A 351 -4.05 -8.65 -0.41
N VAL A 352 -3.90 -9.97 -0.58
CA VAL A 352 -4.02 -10.60 -1.91
C VAL A 352 -5.46 -10.53 -2.42
N ASP A 353 -6.47 -10.69 -1.54
CA ASP A 353 -7.88 -10.51 -1.94
C ASP A 353 -8.22 -9.06 -2.34
N ALA A 354 -7.50 -8.05 -1.83
CA ALA A 354 -7.64 -6.67 -2.31
C ALA A 354 -7.13 -6.50 -3.76
N PHE A 355 -6.08 -7.24 -4.17
CA PHE A 355 -5.71 -7.36 -5.59
C PHE A 355 -6.79 -8.12 -6.38
N GLY A 356 -7.33 -9.22 -5.83
CA GLY A 356 -8.44 -9.97 -6.44
C GLY A 356 -9.76 -9.19 -6.55
N GLN A 357 -9.92 -8.08 -5.80
CA GLN A 357 -10.96 -7.08 -6.03
C GLN A 357 -10.54 -6.08 -7.12
N ALA A 358 -9.35 -5.47 -7.00
CA ALA A 358 -8.83 -4.49 -7.97
C ALA A 358 -8.89 -5.04 -9.41
N LEU A 359 -8.35 -6.24 -9.63
CA LEU A 359 -8.28 -6.90 -10.94
C LEU A 359 -9.66 -7.06 -11.62
N ARG A 360 -10.70 -7.44 -10.86
CA ARG A 360 -12.07 -7.57 -11.39
C ARG A 360 -12.79 -6.23 -11.59
N ARG A 361 -12.23 -5.13 -11.08
CA ARG A 361 -12.84 -3.78 -11.06
C ARG A 361 -12.32 -2.87 -12.18
N ILE A 362 -11.10 -3.12 -12.66
CA ILE A 362 -10.40 -2.30 -13.66
C ILE A 362 -10.19 -3.06 -14.97
N ALA A 363 -10.05 -2.34 -16.09
CA ALA A 363 -9.71 -2.92 -17.39
C ALA A 363 -8.22 -2.67 -17.70
N ILE A 364 -7.42 -3.73 -17.77
CA ILE A 364 -5.96 -3.68 -17.89
C ILE A 364 -5.47 -4.65 -18.99
N PRO A 365 -5.86 -4.44 -20.26
CA PRO A 365 -5.74 -5.42 -21.33
C PRO A 365 -4.30 -5.86 -21.69
N HIS A 366 -3.26 -5.16 -21.20
CA HIS A 366 -1.88 -5.59 -21.35
C HIS A 366 -1.34 -6.42 -20.18
N VAL A 367 -1.95 -6.42 -18.99
CA VAL A 367 -1.52 -7.30 -17.89
C VAL A 367 -1.88 -8.75 -18.23
N LYS A 368 -0.93 -9.68 -18.04
CA LYS A 368 -1.08 -11.11 -18.37
C LYS A 368 -0.77 -12.06 -17.21
N VAL A 369 0.13 -11.68 -16.31
CA VAL A 369 0.47 -12.46 -15.12
C VAL A 369 0.55 -11.54 -13.91
N VAL A 370 0.00 -11.96 -12.78
CA VAL A 370 0.20 -11.33 -11.47
C VAL A 370 0.73 -12.38 -10.50
N ASN A 371 2.00 -12.26 -10.14
CA ASN A 371 2.72 -13.20 -9.31
C ASN A 371 2.97 -12.62 -7.91
N PHE A 372 2.27 -13.17 -6.92
CA PHE A 372 2.46 -12.86 -5.51
C PHE A 372 3.68 -13.62 -4.98
N SER A 373 4.74 -12.89 -4.71
CA SER A 373 6.05 -13.41 -4.33
C SER A 373 6.37 -13.16 -2.86
N TRP A 374 6.80 -14.22 -2.17
CA TRP A 374 7.16 -14.22 -0.74
C TRP A 374 6.02 -13.82 0.22
N ILE A 375 4.77 -13.85 -0.23
CA ILE A 375 3.59 -13.68 0.62
C ILE A 375 3.15 -15.08 1.09
N GLU A 376 3.31 -15.36 2.38
CA GLU A 376 3.00 -16.67 2.98
C GLU A 376 1.61 -16.69 3.62
N GLY A 377 1.05 -17.89 3.86
CA GLY A 377 -0.26 -18.03 4.51
C GLY A 377 -1.45 -17.59 3.65
N VAL A 378 -1.32 -17.66 2.33
CA VAL A 378 -2.37 -17.31 1.35
C VAL A 378 -2.78 -18.52 0.52
N HIS A 379 -4.05 -18.57 0.13
CA HIS A 379 -4.66 -19.71 -0.57
C HIS A 379 -5.22 -19.36 -1.95
N SER A 380 -5.60 -18.08 -2.16
CA SER A 380 -6.16 -17.59 -3.41
C SER A 380 -6.08 -16.07 -3.51
N CYS A 381 -6.25 -15.52 -4.72
CA CYS A 381 -6.45 -14.10 -5.00
C CYS A 381 -7.90 -13.87 -5.37
N GLY A 382 -8.74 -13.41 -4.43
CA GLY A 382 -10.16 -13.17 -4.66
C GLY A 382 -10.95 -14.42 -5.03
N GLY A 383 -10.47 -15.61 -4.65
CA GLY A 383 -11.01 -16.93 -5.01
C GLY A 383 -10.15 -17.75 -5.98
N TYR A 384 -9.28 -17.10 -6.78
CA TYR A 384 -8.47 -17.74 -7.82
C TYR A 384 -7.13 -18.26 -7.27
N LYS A 385 -6.80 -19.52 -7.53
CA LYS A 385 -5.58 -20.20 -7.03
C LYS A 385 -4.40 -20.03 -7.98
N ASN A 386 -3.23 -20.57 -7.57
CA ASN A 386 -2.04 -20.60 -8.41
C ASN A 386 -2.27 -21.33 -9.75
N GLY A 387 -2.06 -20.62 -10.86
CA GLY A 387 -2.25 -21.11 -12.22
C GLY A 387 -3.66 -20.92 -12.78
N GLU A 388 -4.60 -20.39 -12.00
CA GLU A 388 -5.96 -20.12 -12.47
C GLU A 388 -6.05 -18.74 -13.18
N GLU A 389 -6.91 -18.64 -14.19
CA GLU A 389 -7.16 -17.39 -14.93
C GLU A 389 -8.26 -16.56 -14.24
N LEU A 390 -7.89 -15.36 -13.80
CA LEU A 390 -8.84 -14.31 -13.43
C LEU A 390 -9.17 -13.48 -14.69
N VAL A 391 -10.44 -13.06 -14.82
CA VAL A 391 -10.88 -12.16 -15.90
C VAL A 391 -11.10 -10.75 -15.36
N ASP A 392 -10.50 -9.75 -16.01
CA ASP A 392 -10.61 -8.33 -15.62
C ASP A 392 -11.91 -7.67 -16.12
N ALA A 393 -12.16 -6.42 -15.72
CA ALA A 393 -13.41 -5.71 -16.10
C ALA A 393 -13.51 -5.42 -17.62
N GLY A 394 -12.43 -5.57 -18.37
CA GLY A 394 -12.38 -5.48 -19.83
C GLY A 394 -12.47 -6.82 -20.56
N GLY A 395 -12.64 -7.94 -19.83
CA GLY A 395 -12.67 -9.29 -20.40
C GLY A 395 -11.28 -9.88 -20.70
N ASN A 396 -10.19 -9.24 -20.26
CA ASN A 396 -8.84 -9.74 -20.43
C ASN A 396 -8.49 -10.80 -19.37
N LYS A 397 -7.80 -11.86 -19.80
CA LYS A 397 -7.39 -12.99 -18.96
C LYS A 397 -6.01 -12.74 -18.33
N ILE A 398 -5.92 -12.99 -17.02
CA ILE A 398 -4.74 -12.76 -16.20
C ILE A 398 -4.46 -14.01 -15.38
N ILE A 399 -3.26 -14.59 -15.53
CA ILE A 399 -2.82 -15.74 -14.74
C ILE A 399 -2.44 -15.26 -13.35
N ILE A 400 -3.00 -15.91 -12.32
CA ILE A 400 -2.65 -15.67 -10.92
C ILE A 400 -1.56 -16.66 -10.50
N GLU A 401 -0.43 -16.18 -9.99
CA GLU A 401 0.66 -17.03 -9.51
C GLU A 401 1.03 -16.72 -8.06
N PHE A 402 1.52 -17.74 -7.34
CA PHE A 402 2.04 -17.64 -5.98
C PHE A 402 3.42 -18.31 -5.93
N SER A 403 4.45 -17.57 -5.54
CA SER A 403 5.82 -18.06 -5.63
C SER A 403 6.79 -17.45 -4.61
N LYS A 404 8.08 -17.79 -4.75
CA LYS A 404 9.20 -17.20 -3.99
C LYS A 404 10.31 -16.70 -4.93
N ARG A 405 9.94 -16.17 -6.11
CA ARG A 405 10.92 -15.55 -7.02
C ARG A 405 11.39 -14.18 -6.50
N ASN A 406 12.64 -13.85 -6.78
CA ASN A 406 13.16 -12.50 -6.59
C ASN A 406 12.60 -11.55 -7.68
N PRO A 407 12.59 -10.22 -7.43
CA PRO A 407 12.03 -9.23 -8.37
C PRO A 407 12.56 -9.35 -9.79
N ALA A 408 13.87 -9.55 -9.95
CA ALA A 408 14.53 -9.58 -11.25
C ALA A 408 14.94 -10.98 -11.72
N ASP A 409 14.53 -12.07 -11.05
CA ASP A 409 14.80 -13.45 -11.52
C ASP A 409 14.48 -13.61 -13.02
N ARG A 410 15.29 -14.39 -13.75
CA ARG A 410 15.10 -14.64 -15.18
C ARG A 410 13.71 -15.22 -15.43
N PHE A 411 13.06 -14.77 -16.50
CA PHE A 411 11.78 -15.32 -16.92
C PHE A 411 11.87 -16.79 -17.30
N ALA A 412 10.80 -17.54 -17.07
CA ALA A 412 10.59 -18.81 -17.76
C ALA A 412 10.41 -18.54 -19.27
N TYR A 413 10.66 -19.55 -20.11
CA TYR A 413 10.59 -19.43 -21.57
C TYR A 413 9.27 -18.80 -22.08
N PHE A 414 8.15 -19.11 -21.41
CA PHE A 414 6.82 -18.59 -21.77
C PHE A 414 6.58 -17.12 -21.41
N ASP A 415 7.53 -16.45 -20.74
CA ASP A 415 7.44 -15.05 -20.29
C ASP A 415 8.52 -14.13 -20.87
N GLU A 416 9.43 -14.63 -21.70
CA GLU A 416 10.52 -13.81 -22.28
C GLU A 416 10.01 -12.71 -23.23
N ASP A 417 8.75 -12.79 -23.69
CA ASP A 417 8.07 -11.74 -24.44
C ASP A 417 7.61 -10.56 -23.56
N LYS A 418 7.37 -10.78 -22.27
CA LYS A 418 6.70 -9.84 -21.36
C LYS A 418 7.60 -8.73 -20.84
N LEU A 419 6.97 -7.65 -20.38
CA LEU A 419 7.61 -6.60 -19.60
C LEU A 419 7.56 -6.99 -18.13
N LEU A 420 8.72 -7.08 -17.49
CA LEU A 420 8.82 -7.20 -16.04
C LEU A 420 8.43 -5.88 -15.39
N VAL A 421 7.39 -5.91 -14.56
CA VAL A 421 7.00 -4.80 -13.67
C VAL A 421 6.97 -5.36 -12.25
N ALA A 422 7.96 -5.01 -11.43
CA ALA A 422 8.09 -5.55 -10.07
C ALA A 422 7.87 -4.47 -9.02
N SER A 423 7.07 -4.78 -7.99
CA SER A 423 6.91 -3.88 -6.84
C SER A 423 8.02 -4.06 -5.82
N PHE A 424 8.29 -2.99 -5.07
CA PHE A 424 9.05 -3.07 -3.82
C PHE A 424 8.29 -2.34 -2.71
N ALA A 425 8.44 -2.85 -1.48
CA ALA A 425 7.92 -2.20 -0.28
C ALA A 425 8.79 -0.97 0.03
N TRP A 426 8.16 0.20 0.05
CA TRP A 426 8.78 1.50 0.31
C TRP A 426 8.16 2.17 1.56
N ASP A 427 8.81 3.21 2.04
CA ASP A 427 8.43 3.98 3.23
C ASP A 427 7.86 5.36 2.86
N GLY A 428 6.70 5.70 3.44
CA GLY A 428 6.00 6.97 3.19
C GLY A 428 6.77 8.23 3.56
N ASN A 429 7.86 8.14 4.33
CA ASN A 429 8.69 9.27 4.72
C ASN A 429 10.20 9.00 4.53
N ALA A 430 10.62 8.30 3.48
CA ALA A 430 12.04 8.15 3.16
C ALA A 430 12.30 8.29 1.65
N PHE A 431 13.50 8.72 1.26
CA PHE A 431 13.99 8.57 -0.11
C PHE A 431 13.99 7.08 -0.48
N VAL A 432 13.80 6.77 -1.77
CA VAL A 432 13.94 5.41 -2.28
C VAL A 432 15.30 4.84 -1.87
N GLY A 433 15.29 3.68 -1.23
CA GLY A 433 16.40 3.00 -0.56
C GLY A 433 16.28 2.95 0.97
N ASN A 434 15.63 3.93 1.61
CA ASN A 434 15.49 4.09 3.07
C ASN A 434 16.77 3.72 3.84
N GLU A 435 16.84 2.52 4.44
CA GLU A 435 17.98 2.11 5.26
C GLU A 435 19.27 1.86 4.43
N TYR A 436 19.18 1.86 3.09
CA TYR A 436 20.32 1.91 2.16
C TYR A 436 21.23 3.09 2.45
N TRP A 437 20.65 4.25 2.78
CA TRP A 437 21.38 5.47 3.08
C TRP A 437 22.10 5.41 4.43
N ASP A 438 21.79 4.41 5.27
CA ASP A 438 22.54 3.99 6.46
C ASP A 438 23.42 2.75 6.24
N CYS A 439 23.61 2.34 4.98
CA CYS A 439 24.37 1.14 4.58
C CYS A 439 23.78 -0.18 5.10
N LEU A 440 22.52 -0.19 5.54
CA LEU A 440 21.81 -1.39 6.01
C LEU A 440 21.22 -2.16 4.80
N LEU A 441 22.11 -2.55 3.87
CA LEU A 441 21.82 -3.06 2.52
C LEU A 441 20.96 -4.34 2.42
N THR A 442 20.42 -4.83 3.54
CA THR A 442 19.66 -6.09 3.66
C THR A 442 18.48 -6.00 4.64
N ALA A 443 18.18 -4.82 5.20
CA ALA A 443 17.16 -4.62 6.23
C ALA A 443 15.74 -4.86 5.70
N SER A 444 15.19 -3.91 4.92
CA SER A 444 13.86 -4.04 4.29
C SER A 444 13.94 -4.47 2.80
N GLY A 445 12.84 -4.30 2.07
CA GLY A 445 12.80 -4.52 0.61
C GLY A 445 13.38 -3.35 -0.18
N ASP A 446 13.32 -2.13 0.36
CA ASP A 446 13.77 -0.90 -0.28
C ASP A 446 15.30 -0.84 -0.52
N PRO A 447 16.18 -1.15 0.47
CA PRO A 447 17.61 -1.21 0.23
C PRO A 447 17.98 -2.35 -0.71
N ALA A 448 17.20 -3.44 -0.76
CA ALA A 448 17.43 -4.52 -1.71
C ALA A 448 17.09 -4.08 -3.16
N ALA A 449 16.03 -3.28 -3.35
CA ALA A 449 15.63 -2.69 -4.63
C ALA A 449 16.67 -1.68 -5.14
N VAL A 450 17.14 -0.75 -4.30
CA VAL A 450 18.25 0.16 -4.66
C VAL A 450 19.56 -0.59 -4.90
N ALA A 451 19.89 -1.59 -4.07
CA ALA A 451 21.13 -2.34 -4.23
C ALA A 451 21.20 -3.12 -5.55
N SER A 452 20.07 -3.67 -6.01
CA SER A 452 19.97 -4.51 -7.23
C SER A 452 19.76 -3.75 -8.54
N SER A 453 19.46 -2.45 -8.49
CA SER A 453 19.04 -1.65 -9.65
C SER A 453 19.54 -0.20 -9.56
N ILE A 454 19.25 0.66 -10.55
CA ILE A 454 19.68 2.09 -10.53
C ILE A 454 18.66 3.07 -9.93
N ILE A 455 17.61 2.59 -9.24
CA ILE A 455 16.52 3.48 -8.79
C ILE A 455 16.90 4.46 -7.68
N GLY A 456 17.94 4.16 -6.89
CA GLY A 456 18.48 5.11 -5.90
C GLY A 456 19.13 6.35 -6.54
N GLU A 457 19.34 6.33 -7.85
CA GLU A 457 19.75 7.47 -8.66
C GLU A 457 18.59 8.05 -9.50
N THR A 458 17.71 7.23 -10.09
CA THR A 458 16.63 7.72 -10.96
C THR A 458 15.37 8.21 -10.24
N LEU A 459 15.10 7.72 -9.03
CA LEU A 459 13.98 8.15 -8.15
C LEU A 459 14.44 9.04 -6.98
N ASN A 460 15.68 9.53 -7.02
CA ASN A 460 16.22 10.47 -6.03
C ASN A 460 16.15 11.91 -6.58
N PRO A 461 15.32 12.81 -6.01
CA PRO A 461 15.07 14.14 -6.56
C PRO A 461 16.29 15.09 -6.48
N LEU A 462 17.29 14.79 -5.62
CA LEU A 462 18.54 15.56 -5.57
C LEU A 462 19.54 15.15 -6.66
N ILE A 463 19.28 14.01 -7.33
CA ILE A 463 20.06 13.46 -8.44
C ILE A 463 19.32 13.71 -9.76
N ASN A 464 18.09 13.19 -9.87
CA ASN A 464 17.17 13.37 -10.99
C ASN A 464 16.15 14.49 -10.68
N ALA A 465 16.52 15.73 -11.00
CA ALA A 465 15.70 16.90 -10.70
C ALA A 465 14.37 16.97 -11.47
N ASP A 466 14.26 16.28 -12.62
CA ASP A 466 13.05 16.28 -13.45
C ASP A 466 12.00 15.23 -13.00
N PHE A 467 12.41 14.22 -12.23
CA PHE A 467 11.53 13.12 -11.81
C PHE A 467 10.25 13.58 -11.08
N PRO A 468 10.29 14.54 -10.12
CA PRO A 468 9.08 15.03 -9.45
C PRO A 468 8.06 15.68 -10.40
N ASN A 469 8.51 16.27 -11.51
CA ASN A 469 7.67 16.92 -12.50
C ASN A 469 6.93 15.92 -13.40
N ASN A 470 7.35 14.65 -13.41
CA ASN A 470 6.75 13.58 -14.20
C ASN A 470 5.72 12.84 -13.33
N VAL A 471 4.43 13.14 -13.51
CA VAL A 471 3.34 12.57 -12.70
C VAL A 471 2.37 11.77 -13.58
N ALA A 472 2.30 10.46 -13.35
CA ALA A 472 1.29 9.59 -13.94
C ALA A 472 0.06 9.50 -13.03
N ILE A 473 -1.03 10.13 -13.45
CA ILE A 473 -2.35 10.01 -12.82
C ILE A 473 -3.02 8.75 -13.36
N LEU A 474 -3.32 7.81 -12.49
CA LEU A 474 -3.86 6.49 -12.81
C LEU A 474 -5.34 6.46 -12.42
N ASP A 475 -6.20 6.54 -13.43
CA ASP A 475 -7.66 6.60 -13.30
C ASP A 475 -8.28 5.28 -13.79
N PRO A 476 -8.95 4.50 -12.91
CA PRO A 476 -9.52 3.19 -13.27
C PRO A 476 -10.72 3.28 -14.22
N ASP A 477 -11.36 4.46 -14.33
CA ASP A 477 -12.52 4.68 -15.20
C ASP A 477 -12.13 5.41 -16.53
N LEU A 478 -10.84 5.67 -16.79
CA LEU A 478 -10.36 6.24 -18.07
C LEU A 478 -9.80 5.19 -19.03
N ASN A 479 -10.49 4.99 -20.15
CA ASN A 479 -9.97 4.26 -21.32
C ASN A 479 -8.90 5.08 -22.09
N SER A 480 -7.73 5.30 -21.48
CA SER A 480 -6.46 5.71 -22.11
C SER A 480 -6.41 7.03 -22.89
N ARG A 481 -7.45 7.88 -22.85
CA ARG A 481 -7.44 9.23 -23.46
C ARG A 481 -8.18 10.27 -22.60
N SER A 482 -7.64 11.49 -22.60
CA SER A 482 -8.09 12.68 -21.85
C SER A 482 -7.98 12.61 -20.31
N ILE A 483 -6.76 12.86 -19.83
CA ILE A 483 -6.52 13.37 -18.47
C ILE A 483 -6.62 14.92 -18.48
N THR A 484 -6.05 15.57 -19.51
CA THR A 484 -5.96 17.04 -19.62
C THR A 484 -7.32 17.74 -19.51
N THR A 485 -8.33 17.31 -20.27
CA THR A 485 -9.65 17.97 -20.26
C THR A 485 -10.41 17.79 -18.94
N LYS A 486 -10.12 16.72 -18.17
CA LYS A 486 -10.65 16.60 -16.79
C LYS A 486 -10.00 17.63 -15.86
N ILE A 487 -8.68 17.82 -15.94
CA ILE A 487 -7.94 18.79 -15.13
C ILE A 487 -8.40 20.22 -15.47
N GLU A 488 -8.41 20.58 -16.75
CA GLU A 488 -8.88 21.89 -17.25
C GLU A 488 -10.31 22.20 -16.78
N ALA A 489 -11.21 21.21 -16.79
CA ALA A 489 -12.58 21.37 -16.29
C ALA A 489 -12.66 21.58 -14.77
N ILE A 490 -11.84 20.89 -13.97
CA ILE A 490 -11.78 21.02 -12.51
C ILE A 490 -11.17 22.38 -12.13
N GLU A 491 -10.09 22.80 -12.79
CA GLU A 491 -9.42 24.09 -12.56
C GLU A 491 -10.31 25.27 -12.97
N ALA A 492 -10.99 25.18 -14.12
CA ALA A 492 -11.99 26.17 -14.52
C ALA A 492 -13.15 26.26 -13.52
N ARG A 493 -13.54 25.15 -12.87
CA ARG A 493 -14.59 25.14 -11.84
C ARG A 493 -14.11 25.83 -10.54
N HIS A 494 -12.89 25.52 -10.08
CA HIS A 494 -12.25 26.24 -8.96
C HIS A 494 -12.07 27.74 -9.23
N TYR A 495 -11.69 28.12 -10.45
CA TYR A 495 -11.55 29.53 -10.84
C TYR A 495 -12.89 30.28 -10.76
N ASN A 496 -13.99 29.68 -11.24
CA ASN A 496 -15.32 30.31 -11.17
C ASN A 496 -15.85 30.46 -9.73
N ILE A 497 -15.47 29.56 -8.81
CA ILE A 497 -15.77 29.68 -7.38
C ILE A 497 -14.99 30.87 -6.78
N LYS A 498 -13.67 30.96 -7.02
CA LYS A 498 -12.84 32.12 -6.57
C LYS A 498 -13.29 33.45 -7.18
N ALA A 499 -13.91 33.44 -8.36
CA ALA A 499 -14.37 34.64 -9.05
C ALA A 499 -15.70 35.22 -8.53
N GLY A 500 -16.32 34.65 -7.50
CA GLY A 500 -17.55 35.17 -6.89
C GLY A 500 -18.79 35.13 -7.80
N ARG A 501 -18.80 34.25 -8.80
CA ARG A 501 -19.89 34.14 -9.80
C ARG A 501 -21.01 33.18 -9.41
N ALA A 502 -20.98 32.67 -8.18
CA ALA A 502 -22.06 31.94 -7.52
C ALA A 502 -22.46 32.66 -6.22
N SER A 503 -23.74 32.66 -5.87
CA SER A 503 -24.31 33.52 -4.83
C SER A 503 -24.03 33.04 -3.40
N SER A 504 -23.63 33.97 -2.54
CA SER A 504 -23.18 33.74 -1.15
C SER A 504 -24.32 33.52 -0.13
N LEU A 505 -25.22 32.56 -0.37
CA LEU A 505 -26.41 32.35 0.49
C LEU A 505 -26.75 30.89 0.87
N ASP A 506 -25.97 29.90 0.43
CA ASP A 506 -26.12 28.46 0.77
C ASP A 506 -25.01 27.93 1.71
N PHE A 507 -24.43 28.82 2.53
CA PHE A 507 -23.22 28.55 3.34
C PHE A 507 -23.45 27.63 4.57
N ALA A 508 -24.55 26.88 4.60
CA ALA A 508 -24.89 25.90 5.63
C ALA A 508 -25.56 24.62 5.08
N SER A 509 -25.73 24.52 3.76
CA SER A 509 -26.52 23.47 3.06
C SER A 509 -25.69 22.69 2.04
N SER A 510 -24.57 23.22 1.56
CA SER A 510 -23.79 22.61 0.47
C SER A 510 -22.27 22.62 0.69
N PHE A 511 -21.78 21.67 1.50
CA PHE A 511 -20.57 20.96 1.08
C PHE A 511 -20.88 20.38 -0.31
N ASN A 512 -20.18 20.79 -1.38
CA ASN A 512 -20.40 20.19 -2.70
C ASN A 512 -19.70 18.82 -2.84
N LEU A 513 -19.96 17.99 -1.84
CA LEU A 513 -19.79 16.57 -1.87
C LEU A 513 -20.70 15.93 -2.93
N GLN A 514 -21.79 16.59 -3.36
CA GLN A 514 -22.76 16.07 -4.35
C GLN A 514 -22.13 15.70 -5.71
N ASP A 515 -21.25 16.53 -6.27
CA ASP A 515 -20.52 16.17 -7.51
C ASP A 515 -19.61 14.93 -7.30
N SER A 516 -18.93 14.84 -6.14
CA SER A 516 -18.11 13.67 -5.80
C SER A 516 -18.97 12.44 -5.47
N LEU A 517 -20.18 12.63 -4.92
CA LEU A 517 -21.17 11.60 -4.63
C LEU A 517 -21.79 11.04 -5.90
N GLN A 518 -21.98 11.81 -6.98
CA GLN A 518 -22.39 11.21 -8.26
C GLN A 518 -21.33 10.22 -8.76
N ILE A 519 -20.04 10.60 -8.69
CA ILE A 519 -18.93 9.71 -9.09
C ILE A 519 -18.83 8.50 -8.15
N MET A 520 -18.89 8.70 -6.82
CA MET A 520 -18.81 7.59 -5.85
C MET A 520 -20.05 6.70 -5.80
N ASN A 521 -21.25 7.20 -6.08
CA ASN A 521 -22.44 6.35 -6.18
C ASN A 521 -22.43 5.52 -7.47
N LEU A 522 -21.83 6.01 -8.57
CA LEU A 522 -21.48 5.19 -9.74
C LEU A 522 -20.38 4.14 -9.44
N TRP A 523 -19.48 4.45 -8.50
CA TRP A 523 -18.43 3.55 -8.01
C TRP A 523 -19.01 2.39 -7.16
N ASN A 524 -19.85 2.73 -6.16
CA ASN A 524 -20.43 1.77 -5.21
C ASN A 524 -21.56 0.93 -5.81
N SER A 525 -22.35 1.47 -6.75
CA SER A 525 -23.43 0.70 -7.41
C SER A 525 -22.89 -0.43 -8.30
N LYS A 526 -21.71 -0.27 -8.90
CA LYS A 526 -21.01 -1.36 -9.61
C LYS A 526 -20.62 -2.50 -8.66
N GLU A 527 -20.12 -2.21 -7.45
CA GLU A 527 -19.69 -3.24 -6.48
C GLU A 527 -20.86 -4.11 -6.01
N GLN A 528 -22.04 -3.53 -5.78
CA GLN A 528 -23.20 -4.27 -5.25
C GLN A 528 -23.88 -5.21 -6.24
N HIS A 529 -23.57 -5.14 -7.54
CA HIS A 529 -24.23 -5.95 -8.58
C HIS A 529 -23.43 -7.17 -9.08
N GLN A 530 -22.25 -7.46 -8.49
CA GLN A 530 -21.43 -8.64 -8.85
C GLN A 530 -21.16 -9.60 -7.67
N MET A 531 -22.06 -9.66 -6.69
CA MET A 531 -22.07 -10.72 -5.65
C MET A 531 -23.45 -11.35 -5.46
N LYS A 532 -23.96 -11.99 -6.51
CA LYS A 532 -24.86 -13.14 -6.37
C LYS A 532 -24.11 -14.42 -6.75
N PRO A 533 -24.12 -15.48 -5.93
CA PRO A 533 -23.81 -16.81 -6.41
C PRO A 533 -25.00 -17.31 -7.23
N GLU A 534 -24.81 -17.56 -8.52
CA GLU A 534 -25.80 -18.25 -9.34
C GLU A 534 -25.84 -19.73 -8.94
N ILE A 535 -26.88 -20.10 -8.20
CA ILE A 535 -27.29 -21.49 -8.02
C ILE A 535 -28.26 -21.79 -9.17
N PRO A 536 -28.01 -22.81 -10.03
CA PRO A 536 -28.91 -23.14 -11.14
C PRO A 536 -30.35 -23.37 -10.68
N GLU A 537 -31.31 -22.78 -11.37
CA GLU A 537 -32.73 -22.69 -10.96
C GLU A 537 -33.55 -23.94 -11.34
N ASP A 538 -32.89 -25.10 -11.33
CA ASP A 538 -33.28 -26.33 -12.03
C ASP A 538 -33.99 -27.38 -11.14
N GLN A 539 -34.71 -26.97 -10.08
CA GLN A 539 -35.58 -27.91 -9.35
C GLN A 539 -36.66 -27.30 -8.41
N PHE A 540 -37.62 -26.52 -8.93
CA PHE A 540 -38.90 -26.30 -8.22
C PHE A 540 -40.12 -26.22 -9.15
N GLN A 541 -40.65 -27.38 -9.54
CA GLN A 541 -42.04 -27.52 -10.00
C GLN A 541 -42.74 -28.62 -9.21
N LEU A 542 -43.64 -28.22 -8.29
CA LEU A 542 -44.95 -28.87 -8.06
C LEU A 542 -45.78 -28.12 -7.00
N MET A 543 -47.09 -28.06 -7.25
CA MET A 543 -48.16 -27.71 -6.31
C MET A 543 -48.19 -26.28 -5.73
N GLU A 544 -48.66 -25.35 -6.55
CA GLU A 544 -49.70 -24.44 -6.05
C GLU A 544 -50.98 -25.22 -5.75
N SER A 545 -51.64 -24.98 -4.61
CA SER A 545 -53.08 -24.58 -4.53
C SER A 545 -53.72 -24.82 -3.14
N ASN A 546 -54.74 -24.01 -2.85
CA ASN A 546 -55.85 -24.22 -1.89
C ASN A 546 -55.66 -23.97 -0.38
N HIS A 547 -56.28 -22.86 0.06
CA HIS A 547 -57.15 -22.70 1.23
C HIS A 547 -56.63 -22.91 2.68
N MET A 548 -56.56 -21.78 3.40
CA MET A 548 -57.07 -21.64 4.79
C MET A 548 -58.59 -21.93 4.85
N PRO A 549 -59.20 -22.39 5.99
CA PRO A 549 -59.01 -21.77 7.32
C PRO A 549 -59.17 -22.60 8.64
N GLN A 550 -58.65 -22.01 9.73
CA GLN A 550 -59.12 -22.04 11.15
C GLN A 550 -59.10 -23.31 12.05
N LEU A 551 -58.64 -23.08 13.31
CA LEU A 551 -58.92 -23.79 14.59
C LEU A 551 -58.40 -25.25 14.69
N VAL A 552 -57.85 -25.76 15.80
CA VAL A 552 -58.27 -25.75 17.23
C VAL A 552 -57.04 -25.76 18.20
N LYS A 553 -57.29 -25.74 19.52
CA LYS A 553 -56.35 -25.67 20.68
C LYS A 553 -55.52 -26.94 20.96
N SER A 554 -54.59 -26.81 21.92
CA SER A 554 -53.99 -27.86 22.80
C SER A 554 -52.97 -28.83 22.16
N GLU A 555 -51.93 -29.34 22.83
CA GLU A 555 -51.45 -29.16 24.22
C GLU A 555 -49.94 -29.56 24.37
N VAL A 556 -49.36 -29.38 25.58
CA VAL A 556 -48.15 -30.07 26.12
C VAL A 556 -46.86 -30.01 25.24
N GLN A 557 -45.92 -29.09 25.49
CA GLN A 557 -44.86 -29.18 26.53
C GLN A 557 -43.87 -30.35 26.34
N PHE A 558 -42.62 -30.03 25.98
CA PHE A 558 -41.47 -30.93 26.08
C PHE A 558 -40.37 -30.33 26.96
N LYS A 559 -39.81 -31.15 27.85
CA LYS A 559 -38.61 -30.85 28.66
C LYS A 559 -37.42 -31.64 28.13
N ILE A 560 -36.22 -31.12 28.36
CA ILE A 560 -34.94 -31.75 28.03
C ILE A 560 -34.65 -32.86 29.05
N GLN A 561 -34.18 -34.02 28.57
CA GLN A 561 -33.18 -34.85 29.25
C GLN A 561 -32.14 -35.33 28.23
N ALA A 562 -30.93 -35.61 28.72
CA ALA A 562 -29.86 -36.32 28.02
C ALA A 562 -29.64 -37.68 28.71
N GLU A 563 -28.55 -38.37 28.34
CA GLU A 563 -28.23 -39.76 28.74
C GLU A 563 -29.16 -40.79 28.05
N ASP A 564 -28.71 -41.94 27.54
CA ASP A 564 -27.39 -42.57 27.64
C ASP A 564 -27.13 -43.50 26.43
N LEU A 565 -25.87 -43.89 26.16
CA LEU A 565 -25.44 -45.26 25.77
C LEU A 565 -23.97 -45.37 25.30
N PHE A 566 -23.17 -45.99 26.17
CA PHE A 566 -21.90 -46.70 25.96
C PHE A 566 -22.14 -48.04 25.20
N SER A 567 -21.20 -48.86 24.70
CA SER A 567 -19.74 -48.86 24.42
C SER A 567 -19.48 -50.12 23.52
N ASP A 568 -18.32 -50.80 23.32
CA ASP A 568 -16.93 -50.76 23.81
C ASP A 568 -15.99 -51.48 22.80
N SER A 569 -14.66 -51.31 22.90
CA SER A 569 -13.64 -52.40 22.89
C SER A 569 -12.22 -51.89 22.59
N ALA A 570 -11.20 -52.53 23.21
CA ALA A 570 -9.78 -52.19 23.10
C ALA A 570 -8.89 -53.46 23.10
N ILE A 571 -7.71 -53.43 23.75
CA ILE A 571 -6.68 -54.50 23.85
C ILE A 571 -5.98 -54.74 22.47
N VAL A 572 -4.66 -54.94 22.29
CA VAL A 572 -3.57 -55.50 23.11
C VAL A 572 -2.21 -54.79 22.86
N HIS A 573 -1.36 -54.68 23.91
CA HIS A 573 0.10 -54.45 23.83
C HIS A 573 0.85 -55.74 24.22
N PRO A 574 2.01 -56.02 23.60
CA PRO A 574 3.29 -56.02 24.35
C PRO A 574 4.46 -55.41 23.52
N GLU A 575 5.73 -55.30 23.92
CA GLU A 575 6.49 -55.05 25.18
C GLU A 575 8.00 -54.98 24.76
N LEU A 576 8.92 -54.67 25.70
CA LEU A 576 10.39 -54.79 25.58
C LEU A 576 11.12 -53.77 24.67
N ASP A 577 12.32 -53.24 25.01
CA ASP A 577 13.09 -53.33 26.27
C ASP A 577 13.97 -52.09 26.50
N GLU A 578 14.56 -51.98 27.70
CA GLU A 578 15.48 -50.91 28.10
C GLU A 578 16.90 -51.04 27.52
N SER A 579 17.63 -49.92 27.43
CA SER A 579 19.05 -49.88 27.85
C SER A 579 19.57 -48.44 28.01
N GLN A 580 20.54 -48.28 28.91
CA GLN A 580 21.10 -47.00 29.35
C GLN A 580 22.47 -46.74 28.71
N SER A 581 22.87 -45.48 28.56
CA SER A 581 24.24 -45.06 28.96
C SER A 581 24.35 -43.55 29.18
N THR A 582 25.21 -43.15 30.12
CA THR A 582 25.50 -41.76 30.48
C THR A 582 27.01 -41.54 30.59
N ALA A 583 27.53 -40.47 29.99
CA ALA A 583 28.78 -39.77 30.34
C ALA A 583 28.72 -38.37 29.69
N THR A 584 29.16 -37.22 30.24
CA THR A 584 30.19 -36.82 31.23
C THR A 584 31.66 -36.89 30.77
N ASP A 585 32.13 -35.81 30.14
CA ASP A 585 33.34 -35.04 30.50
C ASP A 585 33.28 -33.68 29.76
N THR A 586 33.70 -32.50 30.25
CA THR A 586 34.79 -31.99 31.13
C THR A 586 36.14 -31.74 30.44
N ASN A 587 36.84 -30.68 30.91
CA ASN A 587 38.05 -30.02 30.35
C ASN A 587 37.76 -29.10 29.13
N ALA A 588 38.10 -27.81 29.05
CA ALA A 588 38.97 -26.86 29.78
C ALA A 588 40.44 -26.73 29.31
N ARG A 589 40.90 -25.46 29.27
CA ARG A 589 42.23 -24.91 28.87
C ARG A 589 42.50 -24.81 27.35
N GLY A 590 43.11 -23.70 26.91
CA GLY A 590 43.48 -23.52 25.50
C GLY A 590 43.76 -22.10 24.97
N MET A 591 44.10 -21.10 25.80
CA MET A 591 44.64 -19.82 25.29
C MET A 591 46.06 -19.99 24.75
N PRO A 592 46.43 -19.33 23.65
CA PRO A 592 47.75 -18.75 23.46
C PRO A 592 47.72 -17.23 23.73
N ASP A 593 48.82 -16.74 24.31
CA ASP A 593 49.04 -15.35 24.72
C ASP A 593 49.83 -14.56 23.65
N ASN A 594 50.17 -13.31 23.96
CA ASN A 594 51.00 -12.33 23.25
C ASN A 594 50.26 -11.47 22.18
N GLY A 595 50.34 -10.14 22.25
CA GLY A 595 50.94 -9.34 23.33
C GLY A 595 50.91 -7.84 23.09
N ASP A 596 51.00 -7.08 24.18
CA ASP A 596 51.10 -5.62 24.17
C ASP A 596 52.51 -5.12 23.80
N SER A 597 52.58 -3.91 23.25
CA SER A 597 53.82 -3.13 23.16
C SER A 597 53.56 -1.62 23.30
N ASN A 598 53.62 -1.14 24.55
CA ASN A 598 53.83 0.25 25.01
C ASN A 598 53.08 1.39 24.30
#